data_AF-A0A392VGA3-F1
#
_entry.id   AF-A0A392VGA3-F1
#
_cell.length_a   1.000
_cell.length_b   1.000
_cell.length_c   1.000
_cell.angle_alpha   90.00
_cell.angle_beta   90.00
_cell.angle_gamma   90.00
#
_symmetry.space_group_name_H-M   'P 1'
#
loop_
_entity.id
_entity.type
_entity.pdbx_description
1 polymer ?
#
loop_
_entity_poly.entity_id
_entity_poly.type
_entity_poly.pdbx_seq_one_letter_code
_entity_poly.pdbx_strand_id
1 'polypeptide(L)' 'MTNSFRDKLGQGGYGVVYKASLPDGHPVAVKVINESKGNGEEFINEV' A
#
# COMPACT_ATOMS: atom_id res chain seq x y z
N MET A 1 -11.19 4.68 3.89
CA MET A 1 -10.97 5.90 3.12
C MET A 1 -9.48 6.23 3.11
N THR A 2 -8.89 6.38 1.92
CA THR A 2 -7.44 6.60 1.71
C THR A 2 -7.03 8.07 1.61
N ASN A 3 -7.98 9.00 1.80
CA ASN A 3 -7.76 10.45 1.64
C ASN A 3 -7.03 10.80 0.33
N SER A 4 -7.47 10.18 -0.78
CA SER A 4 -6.85 10.32 -2.10
C SER A 4 -5.35 9.98 -2.11
N PHE A 5 -4.92 9.00 -1.30
CA PHE A 5 -3.53 8.53 -1.20
C PHE A 5 -2.52 9.64 -0.84
N ARG A 6 -2.93 10.62 -0.02
CA ARG A 6 -2.04 11.72 0.40
C ARG A 6 -1.05 11.32 1.49
N ASP A 7 -1.44 10.38 2.35
CA ASP A 7 -0.71 10.03 3.56
C ASP A 7 0.30 8.91 3.28
N LYS A 8 1.39 9.21 2.56
CA LYS A 8 2.44 8.23 2.24
C LYS A 8 3.18 7.78 3.51
N LEU A 9 3.25 6.47 3.72
CA LEU A 9 3.97 5.83 4.81
C LEU A 9 5.36 5.33 4.37
N GLY A 10 5.49 4.88 3.12
CA GLY A 10 6.75 4.34 2.62
C GLY A 10 6.71 4.01 1.13
N GLN A 11 7.86 3.69 0.55
CA GLN A 11 7.97 3.22 -0.83
C GLN A 11 9.09 2.19 -0.92
N GLY A 12 8.76 1.03 -1.48
CA GLY A 12 9.70 -0.04 -1.79
C GLY A 12 9.81 -0.28 -3.29
N GLY A 13 10.56 -1.30 -3.70
CA GLY A 13 10.76 -1.65 -5.10
C GLY A 13 9.47 -1.98 -5.86
N TYR A 14 8.46 -2.46 -5.15
CA TYR A 14 7.19 -2.93 -5.72
C TYR A 14 6.04 -1.93 -5.62
N GLY A 15 6.21 -0.79 -4.94
CA GLY A 15 5.09 0.12 -4.76
C GLY A 15 5.22 1.11 -3.61
N VAL A 16 4.13 1.86 -3.42
CA VAL A 16 4.02 2.90 -2.39
C VAL A 16 2.97 2.49 -1.36
N VAL A 17 3.29 2.63 -0.07
CA VAL A 17 2.37 2.36 1.04
C VAL A 17 1.80 3.68 1.55
N TYR A 18 0.49 3.71 1.77
CA TYR A 18 -0.26 4.86 2.27
C TYR A 18 -1.05 4.49 3.51
N LYS A 19 -1.28 5.46 4.39
CA LYS A 19 -2.19 5.34 5.51
C LYS A 19 -3.62 5.55 5.03
N ALA A 20 -4.54 4.80 5.62
CA ALA A 20 -5.97 4.96 5.45
C ALA A 20 -6.69 4.59 6.75
N SER A 21 -8.00 4.85 6.79
CA SER A 21 -8.87 4.37 7.88
C SER A 21 -10.04 3.58 7.31
N LEU A 22 -10.42 2.46 7.92
CA LEU A 22 -11.67 1.78 7.62
C LEU A 22 -12.88 2.64 8.04
N PRO A 23 -14.10 2.35 7.55
CA PRO A 23 -15.31 3.12 7.90
C PRO A 23 -15.61 3.15 9.40
N ASP A 24 -15.14 2.15 10.15
CA ASP A 24 -15.24 2.04 11.60
C ASP A 24 -14.11 2.79 12.35
N GLY A 25 -13.23 3.50 11.63
CA GLY A 25 -12.15 4.31 12.18
C GLY A 25 -10.82 3.57 12.35
N HIS A 26 -10.76 2.26 12.16
CA HIS A 26 -9.51 1.52 12.34
C HIS A 26 -8.45 1.93 11.30
N PRO A 27 -7.22 2.27 11.73
CA PRO A 27 -6.15 2.61 10.80
C PRO A 27 -5.65 1.37 10.06
N VAL A 28 -5.41 1.53 8.75
CA VAL A 28 -4.87 0.49 7.87
C VAL A 28 -3.78 1.07 6.96
N ALA A 29 -2.92 0.19 6.45
CA ALA A 29 -1.95 0.52 5.41
C ALA A 29 -2.45 -0.03 4.05
N VAL A 30 -2.38 0.79 3.01
CA VAL A 30 -2.74 0.42 1.64
C VAL A 30 -1.50 0.50 0.77
N LYS A 31 -1.04 -0.63 0.23
CA LYS A 31 0.09 -0.69 -0.70
C LYS A 31 -0.42 -0.66 -2.13
N VAL A 32 0.02 0.34 -2.90
CA VAL A 32 -0.26 0.49 -4.32
C VAL A 32 0.94 -0.09 -5.09
N ILE A 33 0.69 -1.15 -5.86
CA ILE A 33 1.72 -1.87 -6.61
C ILE A 33 2.02 -1.15 -7.92
N ASN A 34 3.29 -1.00 -8.25
CA ASN A 34 3.72 -0.42 -9.52
C ASN A 34 3.93 -1.57 -10.52
N GLU A 35 3.16 -1.63 -11.61
CA GLU A 35 3.16 -2.73 -12.59
C GLU A 35 4.50 -2.94 -13.33
N SER A 36 5.49 -2.09 -13.07
CA SER A 36 6.76 -2.07 -13.80
C SER A 36 7.77 -3.12 -13.37
N LYS A 37 7.62 -3.79 -12.21
CA LYS A 37 8.62 -4.76 -11.71
C LYS A 37 8.01 -5.89 -10.88
N GLY A 38 7.84 -7.06 -11.49
CA GLY A 38 7.62 -8.33 -10.79
C GLY A 38 6.22 -8.90 -10.92
N ASN A 39 6.11 -10.19 -11.22
CA ASN A 39 4.89 -10.97 -11.02
C ASN A 39 4.46 -10.76 -9.56
N GLY A 40 3.21 -10.33 -9.31
CA GLY A 40 2.70 -10.01 -7.96
C GLY A 40 2.79 -11.14 -6.92
N GLU A 41 3.31 -12.29 -7.30
CA GLU A 41 3.71 -13.44 -6.49
C GLU A 41 4.83 -13.09 -5.48
N GLU A 42 5.75 -12.17 -5.80
CA GLU A 42 6.78 -11.71 -4.85
C GLU A 42 6.18 -10.89 -3.69
N PHE A 43 5.04 -10.22 -3.90
CA PHE A 43 4.36 -9.48 -2.84
C PHE A 43 3.70 -10.40 -1.80
N ILE A 44 3.25 -11.60 -2.21
CA ILE A 44 2.65 -12.58 -1.28
C ILE A 44 3.66 -13.02 -0.21
N ASN A 45 4.97 -12.85 -0.46
CA ASN A 45 6.05 -13.29 0.42
C ASN A 45 6.68 -12.18 1.29
N GLU A 46 6.14 -10.97 1.34
CA GLU A 46 6.65 -9.91 2.24
C GLU A 46 6.08 -10.09 3.67
N VAL A 47 6.97 -10.17 4.67
CA VAL A 47 6.67 -10.49 6.10
C VAL A 47 6.54 -9.25 6.99
#